data_AF-A0A9W6IAY8-F1
#
_entry.id   AF-A0A9W6IAY8-F1
#
_cell.length_a   1.000
_cell.length_b   1.000
_cell.length_c   1.000
_cell.angle_alpha   90.00
_cell.angle_beta   90.00
_cell.angle_gamma   90.00
#
_symmetry.space_group_name_H-M   'P 1'
#
loop_
_entity.id
_entity.type
_entity.pdbx_description
1 polymer ?
#
loop_
_entity_poly.entity_id
_entity_poly.type
_entity_poly.pdbx_seq_one_letter_code
_entity_poly.pdbx_strand_id
1 'polypeptide(L)'
;MWTATVSATNFTTGTGTPAQTIAKSSVSYWSGPTTASSGGGSRTPGQPTAAQKAALTATVTAFSGRKLNGIANSTSWQPTLVVTVPSSAATGVYTGVITHSVA
;
A
#
# COMPACT_ATOMS: atom_id res chain seq x y z
N MET A 1 -0.78 -7.34 19.49
CA MET A 1 -0.87 -6.19 18.58
C MET A 1 -0.49 -6.69 17.21
N TRP A 2 -1.04 -6.13 16.14
CA TRP A 2 -0.67 -6.51 14.77
C TRP A 2 -0.48 -5.25 13.94
N THR A 3 0.38 -5.36 12.94
CA THR A 3 0.66 -4.29 11.98
C THR A 3 0.67 -4.89 10.58
N ALA A 4 -0.25 -4.41 9.74
CA ALA A 4 -0.23 -4.66 8.31
C ALA A 4 0.63 -3.60 7.62
N THR A 5 1.56 -4.05 6.79
CA THR A 5 2.43 -3.19 5.99
C THR A 5 2.16 -3.35 4.51
N VAL A 6 2.54 -2.35 3.73
CA VAL A 6 2.47 -2.33 2.27
C VAL A 6 3.83 -1.93 1.69
N SER A 7 4.23 -2.60 0.61
CA SER A 7 5.42 -2.25 -0.18
C SER A 7 5.16 -2.46 -1.66
N ALA A 8 6.02 -1.88 -2.50
CA ALA A 8 5.95 -2.00 -3.95
C ALA A 8 7.32 -2.35 -4.55
N THR A 9 7.31 -3.07 -5.66
CA THR A 9 8.45 -3.12 -6.58
C THR A 9 8.44 -1.92 -7.53
N ASN A 10 9.53 -1.73 -8.28
CA ASN A 10 9.44 -0.91 -9.49
C ASN A 10 8.46 -1.56 -10.47
N PHE A 11 7.89 -0.72 -11.33
CA PHE A 11 7.00 -1.13 -12.40
C PHE A 11 7.83 -1.04 -13.68
N THR A 12 7.99 -2.14 -14.40
CA THR A 12 8.87 -2.20 -15.57
C THR A 12 8.15 -2.70 -16.81
N THR A 13 8.63 -2.29 -17.97
CA THR A 13 8.26 -2.84 -19.27
C THR A 13 9.51 -3.27 -20.04
N GLY A 14 9.35 -4.06 -21.11
CA GLY A 14 10.46 -4.51 -21.95
C GLY A 14 11.62 -5.12 -21.16
N THR A 15 12.82 -4.57 -21.33
CA THR A 15 14.05 -5.03 -20.66
C THR A 15 14.38 -4.27 -19.37
N GLY A 16 13.54 -3.33 -18.94
CA GLY A 16 13.74 -2.59 -17.68
C GLY A 16 14.84 -1.53 -17.71
N THR A 17 15.11 -0.93 -18.88
CA THR A 17 15.97 0.26 -18.96
C THR A 17 15.40 1.44 -18.14
N PRO A 18 16.17 2.51 -17.88
CA PRO A 18 15.65 3.67 -17.13
C PRO A 18 14.38 4.28 -17.73
N ALA A 19 14.29 4.40 -19.06
CA ALA A 19 13.08 4.88 -19.74
C ALA A 19 11.91 3.87 -19.67
N GLN A 20 12.18 2.60 -19.40
CA GLN A 20 11.19 1.53 -19.28
C GLN A 20 10.86 1.19 -17.82
N THR A 21 11.25 2.06 -16.88
CA THR A 21 11.07 1.85 -15.43
C THR A 21 10.33 3.01 -14.80
N ILE A 22 9.19 2.71 -14.20
CA ILE A 22 8.51 3.59 -13.26
C ILE A 22 8.96 3.17 -11.87
N ALA A 23 9.73 4.03 -11.20
CA ALA A 23 10.24 3.75 -9.86
C ALA A 23 9.09 3.60 -8.85
N LYS A 24 9.26 2.73 -7.85
CA LYS A 24 8.29 2.59 -6.74
C LYS A 24 8.05 3.89 -5.96
N SER A 25 8.99 4.84 -6.01
CA SER A 25 8.83 6.18 -5.45
C SER A 25 7.73 7.00 -6.15
N SER A 26 7.39 6.68 -7.40
CA SER A 26 6.27 7.27 -8.14
C SER A 26 4.93 6.61 -7.81
N VAL A 27 4.90 5.60 -6.95
CA VAL A 27 3.70 4.94 -6.47
C VAL A 27 3.37 5.48 -5.08
N SER A 28 2.24 6.16 -4.96
CA SER A 28 1.69 6.62 -3.69
C SER A 28 0.54 5.74 -3.24
N TYR A 29 0.42 5.56 -1.93
CA TYR A 29 -0.60 4.75 -1.27
C TYR A 29 -1.30 5.54 -0.17
N TRP A 30 -2.60 5.33 0.00
CA TRP A 30 -3.26 5.55 1.28
C TRP A 30 -4.23 4.41 1.59
N SER A 31 -4.31 4.03 2.86
CA SER A 31 -5.11 2.89 3.29
C SER A 31 -6.61 3.14 3.21
N GLY A 32 -7.02 4.40 3.38
CA GLY A 32 -8.43 4.73 3.62
C GLY A 32 -8.88 4.32 5.03
N PRO A 33 -10.14 4.59 5.39
CA PRO A 33 -10.70 4.21 6.69
C PRO A 33 -11.04 2.70 6.74
N THR A 34 -11.38 2.22 7.94
CA THR A 34 -11.98 0.89 8.11
C THR A 34 -13.33 0.83 7.40
N THR A 35 -13.54 -0.20 6.58
CA THR A 35 -14.83 -0.46 5.93
C THR A 35 -15.63 -1.55 6.63
N ALA A 36 -14.95 -2.50 7.29
CA ALA A 36 -15.57 -3.51 8.14
C ALA A 36 -14.60 -4.02 9.21
N SER A 37 -15.13 -4.47 10.35
CA SER A 37 -14.32 -5.10 11.40
C SER A 37 -15.14 -6.06 12.26
N SER A 38 -14.50 -7.12 12.74
CA SER A 38 -15.06 -8.01 13.77
C SER A 38 -14.05 -8.22 14.90
N GLY A 39 -14.54 -8.67 16.05
CA GLY A 39 -13.76 -8.78 17.29
C GLY A 39 -13.42 -7.39 17.86
N GLY A 40 -13.53 -7.21 19.16
CA GLY A 40 -13.29 -5.89 19.79
C GLY A 40 -11.84 -5.40 19.66
N GLY A 41 -11.56 -4.23 20.24
CA GLY A 41 -10.24 -3.59 20.26
C GLY A 41 -10.05 -2.53 19.18
N SER A 42 -8.83 -1.99 19.02
CA SER A 42 -8.57 -0.82 18.19
C SER A 42 -8.19 -1.15 16.74
N ARG A 43 -8.56 -0.25 15.83
CA ARG A 43 -8.22 -0.24 14.40
C ARG A 43 -7.72 1.14 14.04
N THR A 44 -6.48 1.22 13.58
CA THR A 44 -5.85 2.49 13.22
C THR A 44 -5.34 2.40 11.79
N PRO A 45 -5.98 3.10 10.84
CA PRO A 45 -5.46 3.26 9.49
C PRO A 45 -4.09 3.94 9.49
N GLY A 46 -3.21 3.53 8.59
CA GLY A 46 -1.93 4.22 8.41
C GLY A 46 -2.09 5.59 7.77
N GLN A 47 -2.89 5.67 6.70
CA GLN A 47 -3.15 6.90 5.94
C GLN A 47 -4.65 6.95 5.63
N PRO A 48 -5.49 7.51 6.51
CA PRO A 48 -6.95 7.44 6.36
C PRO A 48 -7.49 8.27 5.19
N THR A 49 -6.73 9.25 4.68
CA THR A 49 -7.18 10.16 3.62
C THR A 49 -6.13 10.36 2.53
N ALA A 50 -6.57 10.83 1.36
CA ALA A 50 -5.68 11.15 0.24
C ALA A 50 -4.65 12.25 0.56
N ALA A 51 -4.96 13.16 1.48
CA ALA A 51 -4.03 14.20 1.94
C ALA A 51 -2.82 13.61 2.69
N GLN A 52 -2.95 12.39 3.20
CA GLN A 52 -1.92 11.68 3.95
C GLN A 52 -1.23 10.59 3.11
N LYS A 53 -1.46 10.56 1.79
CA LYS A 53 -0.83 9.55 0.91
C LYS A 53 0.68 9.53 1.10
N ALA A 54 1.23 8.33 1.19
CA ALA A 54 2.67 8.10 1.34
C ALA A 54 3.23 7.47 0.06
N ALA A 55 4.39 7.96 -0.39
CA ALA A 55 5.14 7.32 -1.46
C ALA A 55 5.72 5.98 -0.95
N LEU A 56 5.65 4.92 -1.77
CA LEU A 56 6.15 3.59 -1.44
C LEU A 56 7.68 3.48 -1.68
N THR A 57 8.43 4.51 -1.28
CA THR A 57 9.91 4.52 -1.31
C THR A 57 10.48 3.46 -0.37
N ALA A 58 9.79 3.22 0.75
CA ALA A 58 10.04 2.15 1.72
C ALA A 58 8.73 1.42 2.06
N THR A 59 8.81 0.40 2.92
CA THR A 59 7.63 -0.25 3.50
C THR A 59 6.85 0.75 4.34
N VAL A 60 5.54 0.86 4.11
CA VAL A 60 4.63 1.77 4.82
C VAL A 60 3.66 0.97 5.66
N THR A 61 3.28 1.47 6.85
CA THR A 61 2.17 0.89 7.61
C THR A 61 0.85 1.16 6.89
N ALA A 62 0.19 0.10 6.43
CA ALA A 62 -1.15 0.17 5.86
C ALA A 62 -2.20 0.28 6.96
N PHE A 63 -2.07 -0.55 8.00
CA PHE A 63 -3.06 -0.64 9.05
C PHE A 63 -2.43 -1.21 10.33
N SER A 64 -2.92 -0.82 11.50
CA SER A 64 -2.51 -1.43 12.77
C SER A 64 -3.70 -1.65 13.68
N GLY A 65 -3.56 -2.56 14.64
CA GLY A 65 -4.64 -2.81 15.59
C GLY A 65 -4.24 -3.63 16.80
N ARG A 66 -5.17 -3.69 17.75
CA ARG A 66 -5.04 -4.48 18.96
C ARG A 66 -6.30 -5.32 19.14
N LYS A 67 -6.14 -6.64 19.22
CA LYS A 67 -7.22 -7.56 19.60
C LYS A 67 -7.46 -7.52 21.11
N LEU A 68 -8.71 -7.77 21.52
CA LEU A 68 -9.01 -8.16 22.89
C LEU A 68 -8.49 -9.57 23.16
N ASN A 69 -8.18 -9.87 24.42
CA ASN A 69 -7.56 -11.15 24.78
C ASN A 69 -8.52 -12.31 24.50
N GLY A 70 -8.01 -13.39 23.88
CA GLY A 70 -8.83 -14.55 23.51
C GLY A 70 -9.85 -14.34 22.38
N ILE A 71 -9.94 -13.13 21.79
CA ILE A 71 -10.91 -12.82 20.73
C ILE A 71 -10.19 -12.67 19.40
N ALA A 72 -10.56 -13.49 18.42
CA ALA A 72 -10.12 -13.34 17.03
C ALA A 72 -10.72 -12.05 16.45
N ASN A 73 -9.97 -11.39 15.56
CA ASN A 73 -10.34 -10.08 15.06
C ASN A 73 -10.08 -10.01 13.55
N SER A 74 -11.00 -9.40 12.81
CA SER A 74 -10.80 -9.07 11.39
C SER A 74 -10.91 -7.57 11.17
N THR A 75 -10.29 -7.09 10.09
CA THR A 75 -10.35 -5.69 9.68
C THR A 75 -10.23 -5.62 8.16
N SER A 76 -11.12 -4.87 7.53
CA SER A 76 -11.15 -4.62 6.10
C SER A 76 -11.05 -3.11 5.86
N TRP A 77 -10.34 -2.74 4.80
CA TRP A 77 -10.19 -1.37 4.32
C TRP A 77 -10.15 -1.36 2.79
N GLN A 78 -10.31 -0.19 2.20
CA GLN A 78 -10.29 0.00 0.75
C GLN A 78 -9.16 0.96 0.40
N PRO A 79 -7.95 0.46 0.12
CA PRO A 79 -6.80 1.31 -0.17
C PRO A 79 -6.88 1.90 -1.57
N THR A 80 -6.15 2.98 -1.79
CA THR A 80 -5.95 3.55 -3.13
C THR A 80 -4.48 3.68 -3.45
N LEU A 81 -4.15 3.38 -4.71
CA LEU A 81 -2.82 3.56 -5.29
C LEU A 81 -2.88 4.65 -6.36
N VAL A 82 -1.90 5.53 -6.37
CA VAL A 82 -1.69 6.53 -7.42
C VAL A 82 -0.31 6.30 -8.00
N VAL A 83 -0.26 6.03 -9.31
CA VAL A 83 0.98 5.83 -10.05
C VAL A 83 1.22 7.06 -10.92
N THR A 84 2.24 7.84 -10.58
CA THR A 84 2.66 9.00 -11.39
C THR A 84 3.60 8.51 -12.50
N VAL A 85 3.09 8.45 -13.73
CA VAL A 85 3.88 8.02 -14.90
C VAL A 85 4.78 9.18 -15.38
N PRO A 86 6.11 9.03 -15.40
CA PRO A 86 7.02 10.04 -15.94
C PRO A 86 6.78 10.26 -17.45
N SER A 87 6.94 11.49 -17.94
CA SER A 87 6.82 11.79 -19.38
C SER A 87 7.90 11.14 -20.24
N SER A 88 9.02 10.74 -19.64
CA SER A 88 10.10 9.98 -20.28
C SER A 88 9.84 8.47 -20.32
N ALA A 89 8.74 7.99 -19.73
CA ALA A 89 8.40 6.57 -19.73
C ALA A 89 8.08 6.11 -21.15
N ALA A 90 8.76 5.06 -21.60
CA ALA A 90 8.54 4.45 -22.90
C ALA A 90 7.14 3.81 -22.96
N THR A 91 6.52 3.83 -24.14
CA THR A 91 5.25 3.14 -24.39
C THR A 91 5.40 1.64 -24.19
N GLY A 92 4.49 1.02 -23.42
CA GLY A 92 4.48 -0.40 -23.19
C GLY A 92 3.54 -0.78 -22.03
N VAL A 93 3.37 -2.09 -21.83
CA VAL A 93 2.66 -2.62 -20.66
C VAL A 93 3.66 -2.73 -19.51
N TYR A 94 3.34 -2.10 -18.39
CA TYR A 94 4.17 -2.12 -17.18
C TYR A 94 3.64 -3.13 -16.17
N THR A 95 4.54 -3.90 -15.57
CA THR A 95 4.21 -4.86 -14.51
C THR A 95 4.98 -4.51 -13.25
N GLY A 96 4.29 -4.56 -12.11
CA GLY A 96 4.86 -4.36 -10.77
C GLY A 96 4.03 -5.12 -9.74
N VAL A 97 4.57 -5.29 -8.53
CA VAL A 97 3.92 -6.01 -7.44
C VAL A 97 3.72 -5.09 -6.25
N ILE A 98 2.51 -5.13 -5.69
CA ILE A 98 2.16 -4.53 -4.40
C ILE A 98 1.95 -5.65 -3.39
N THR A 99 2.72 -5.62 -2.30
CA THR A 99 2.67 -6.66 -1.27
C THR A 99 2.08 -6.08 0.01
N HIS A 100 0.99 -6.67 0.49
CA HIS A 100 0.52 -6.47 1.86
C HIS A 100 0.95 -7.67 2.71
N SER A 101 1.49 -7.41 3.90
CA SER A 101 1.86 -8.45 4.86
C SER A 101 1.46 -8.04 6.26
N VAL A 102 1.09 -9.01 7.09
CA VAL A 102 0.82 -8.82 8.52
C VAL A 102 1.72 -9.78 9.31
N ALA A 103 2.35 -9.24 10.35
CA ALA A 103 3.15 -9.99 11.31
C ALA A 103 2.51 -9.92 12.71
#